data_AF-A0A9D6DQ78-F1
#
_entry.id   AF-A0A9D6DQ78-F1
#
_cell.length_a   1.000
_cell.length_b   1.000
_cell.length_c   1.000
_cell.angle_alpha   90.00
_cell.angle_beta   90.00
_cell.angle_gamma   90.00
#
_symmetry.space_group_name_H-M   'P 1'
#
loop_
_entity.id
_entity.type
_entity.pdbx_description
1 polymer ?
#
loop_
_entity_poly.entity_id
_entity_poly.type
_entity_poly.pdbx_seq_one_letter_code
_entity_poly.pdbx_strand_id
1 'polypeptide(L)'
;MISPSFKKEFDSLNPEQKQAAETIDGPVMVVAGPGTGKTQILTLRIANILAKTDTNPDNILSLTFTEAAAANMRRRLTRLIGTSGYYVNIHTFHGFCHKLIREYPENFPRIIGGTAATPADQIGLVRKIIDSNKLKYLKPFGHKYYYIPEILKSVRQLKNENIDPAQLKKIANSPKIAELAWIYQKYAQGLVQKKKYDFEDMILETVNALRLNKNFLLDLQEKHQYILVAGYDPNPNLFVVGDEKQAIFRFQGASLENFLYFKRKFPQAKIINLKHNYRSRQHILDASHSLIEKNTAVLALTKLKSQTAGSGKIKIVSLGQPEDEYMFVSEKIKEFIKQKTLPGEIAVLYRENKDAPPLADFLSRRNIPHAVESNENILDDIEIKKINVLLEAIANFGNDENLIKALHLDFLGVDPMTFYKTTARNALSSNLDIIKKLAGWKKLSYNSVFPNFFETVVNESGFLKNILAQPSYYYKLDKLKILFGEIKNLVTADPDYGLSDYIKHISLLKEHNLPLRSKITSPTGVVRLMTAHKAKGLEFDYVFITGAYNGHWGNKRNIRHFELPLVNITAENIAT
;
A
#
# COMPACT_ATOMS: atom_id res chain seq x y z
N MET A 1 -6.26 -31.43 16.88
CA MET A 1 -7.42 -31.33 17.79
C MET A 1 -8.08 -29.98 17.61
N ILE A 2 -9.40 -29.98 17.42
CA ILE A 2 -10.22 -28.77 17.27
C ILE A 2 -10.30 -28.07 18.62
N SER A 3 -9.96 -26.77 18.70
CA SER A 3 -10.00 -26.05 19.98
C SER A 3 -11.44 -25.83 20.46
N PRO A 4 -11.68 -25.72 21.77
CA PRO A 4 -12.97 -25.26 22.31
C PRO A 4 -13.40 -23.89 21.73
N SER A 5 -12.42 -23.03 21.37
CA SER A 5 -12.66 -21.75 20.72
C SER A 5 -13.31 -21.91 19.35
N PHE A 6 -12.86 -22.87 18.55
CA PHE A 6 -13.45 -23.14 17.24
C PHE A 6 -14.91 -23.54 17.36
N LYS A 7 -15.24 -24.50 18.24
CA LYS A 7 -16.61 -24.99 18.38
C LYS A 7 -17.56 -23.85 18.77
N LYS A 8 -17.15 -23.04 19.75
CA LYS A 8 -17.90 -21.86 20.20
C LYS A 8 -18.13 -20.85 19.06
N GLU A 9 -17.08 -20.50 18.31
CA GLU A 9 -17.19 -19.55 17.20
C GLU A 9 -18.02 -20.10 16.05
N PHE A 10 -17.89 -21.39 15.74
CA PHE A 10 -18.64 -22.06 14.68
C PHE A 10 -20.14 -22.14 15.00
N ASP A 11 -20.49 -22.47 16.24
CA ASP A 11 -21.89 -22.55 16.70
C ASP A 11 -22.54 -21.16 16.76
N SER A 12 -21.76 -20.08 16.85
CA SER A 12 -22.26 -18.69 16.83
C SER A 12 -22.58 -18.16 15.43
N LEU A 13 -22.26 -18.90 14.37
CA LEU A 13 -22.53 -18.49 12.99
C LEU A 13 -24.03 -18.48 12.69
N ASN A 14 -24.48 -17.46 11.95
CA ASN A 14 -25.84 -17.46 11.41
C ASN A 14 -26.00 -18.54 10.31
N PRO A 15 -27.23 -18.86 9.88
CA PRO A 15 -27.47 -19.92 8.90
C PRO A 15 -26.69 -19.74 7.59
N GLU A 16 -26.60 -18.54 7.03
CA GLU A 16 -25.87 -18.29 5.78
C GLU A 16 -24.34 -18.41 5.95
N GLN A 17 -23.79 -17.91 7.06
CA GLN A 17 -22.37 -18.05 7.39
C GLN A 17 -22.00 -19.51 7.65
N LYS A 18 -22.85 -20.25 8.37
CA LYS A 18 -22.68 -21.67 8.64
C LYS A 18 -22.73 -22.47 7.35
N GLN A 19 -23.70 -22.20 6.47
CA GLN A 19 -23.76 -22.80 5.14
C GLN A 19 -22.48 -22.54 4.33
N ALA A 20 -21.92 -21.33 4.41
CA ALA A 20 -20.67 -20.97 3.73
C ALA A 20 -19.43 -21.67 4.33
N ALA A 21 -19.40 -21.92 5.64
CA ALA A 21 -18.30 -22.64 6.29
C ALA A 21 -18.41 -24.17 6.12
N GLU A 22 -19.63 -24.71 6.02
CA GLU A 22 -19.91 -26.15 5.93
C GLU A 22 -19.82 -26.72 4.51
N THR A 23 -20.13 -25.92 3.49
CA THR A 23 -20.12 -26.40 2.09
C THR A 23 -18.68 -26.51 1.58
N ILE A 24 -17.90 -27.48 2.06
CA ILE A 24 -16.46 -27.57 1.79
C ILE A 24 -16.14 -27.98 0.35
N ASP A 25 -17.02 -28.74 -0.29
CA ASP A 25 -16.80 -29.28 -1.63
C ASP A 25 -17.40 -28.42 -2.75
N GLY A 26 -16.73 -28.45 -3.91
CA GLY A 26 -17.15 -27.77 -5.13
C GLY A 26 -17.00 -26.24 -5.09
N PRO A 27 -17.40 -25.56 -6.20
CA PRO A 27 -17.29 -24.12 -6.31
C PRO A 27 -18.37 -23.40 -5.47
N VAL A 28 -17.93 -22.50 -4.61
CA VAL A 28 -18.79 -21.69 -3.73
C VAL A 28 -18.44 -20.21 -3.88
N MET A 29 -19.46 -19.39 -4.10
CA MET A 29 -19.33 -17.93 -4.15
C MET A 29 -20.15 -17.28 -3.02
N VAL A 30 -19.46 -16.54 -2.16
CA VAL A 30 -20.07 -15.77 -1.09
C VAL A 30 -20.09 -14.29 -1.46
N VAL A 31 -21.28 -13.75 -1.65
CA VAL A 31 -21.51 -12.32 -1.84
C VAL A 31 -21.76 -11.70 -0.47
N ALA A 32 -20.87 -10.82 -0.05
CA ALA A 32 -20.82 -10.34 1.31
C ALA A 32 -20.60 -8.82 1.35
N GLY A 33 -21.47 -8.10 2.04
CA GLY A 33 -21.28 -6.66 2.30
C GLY A 33 -20.22 -6.35 3.38
N PRO A 34 -19.94 -5.07 3.67
CA PRO A 34 -19.00 -4.69 4.73
C PRO A 34 -19.44 -5.26 6.08
N GLY A 35 -18.51 -5.70 6.92
CA GLY A 35 -18.81 -6.13 8.30
C GLY A 35 -19.68 -7.38 8.45
N THR A 36 -19.87 -8.19 7.41
CA THR A 36 -20.66 -9.43 7.45
C THR A 36 -19.87 -10.68 7.88
N GLY A 37 -18.60 -10.50 8.29
CA GLY A 37 -17.77 -11.61 8.78
C GLY A 37 -16.96 -12.37 7.71
N LYS A 38 -16.68 -11.77 6.53
CA LYS A 38 -15.90 -12.40 5.44
C LYS A 38 -14.64 -13.16 5.92
N THR A 39 -13.79 -12.49 6.70
CA THR A 39 -12.55 -13.09 7.22
C THR A 39 -12.82 -14.20 8.23
N GLN A 40 -13.85 -14.05 9.06
CA GLN A 40 -14.26 -15.08 10.04
C GLN A 40 -14.73 -16.35 9.33
N ILE A 41 -15.53 -16.21 8.28
CA ILE A 41 -16.01 -17.33 7.47
C ILE A 41 -14.83 -18.06 6.82
N LEU A 42 -13.88 -17.33 6.24
CA LEU A 42 -12.68 -17.95 5.66
C LEU A 42 -11.91 -18.77 6.70
N THR A 43 -11.64 -18.20 7.88
CA THR A 43 -10.87 -18.89 8.93
C THR A 43 -11.62 -20.10 9.50
N LEU A 44 -12.93 -19.99 9.73
CA LEU A 44 -13.74 -21.09 10.25
C LEU A 44 -13.96 -22.17 9.19
N ARG A 45 -14.07 -21.81 7.91
CA ARG A 45 -14.11 -22.78 6.81
C ARG A 45 -12.81 -23.59 6.73
N ILE A 46 -11.65 -22.94 6.79
CA ILE A 46 -10.34 -23.63 6.80
C ILE A 46 -10.25 -24.59 7.99
N ALA A 47 -10.60 -24.11 9.18
CA ALA A 47 -10.62 -24.95 10.37
C ALA A 47 -11.63 -26.11 10.26
N ASN A 48 -12.78 -25.90 9.62
CA ASN A 48 -13.79 -26.93 9.38
C ASN A 48 -13.34 -27.96 8.33
N ILE A 49 -12.60 -27.56 7.29
CA ILE A 49 -11.98 -28.50 6.32
C ILE A 49 -11.05 -29.44 7.09
N LEU A 50 -10.08 -28.90 7.83
CA LEU A 50 -9.12 -29.68 8.63
C LEU A 50 -9.76 -30.52 9.75
N ALA A 51 -10.99 -30.18 10.15
CA ALA A 51 -11.76 -30.92 11.14
C ALA A 51 -12.53 -32.10 10.56
N LYS A 52 -12.99 -31.99 9.30
CA LYS A 52 -13.88 -32.96 8.65
C LYS A 52 -13.17 -33.86 7.65
N THR A 53 -11.98 -33.49 7.21
CA THR A 53 -11.21 -34.23 6.20
C THR A 53 -9.83 -34.58 6.73
N ASP A 54 -9.20 -35.59 6.12
CA ASP A 54 -7.80 -35.96 6.39
C ASP A 54 -6.81 -35.06 5.62
N THR A 55 -7.23 -33.85 5.24
CA THR A 55 -6.41 -32.90 4.48
C THR A 55 -5.36 -32.27 5.40
N ASN A 56 -4.11 -32.25 4.96
CA ASN A 56 -3.06 -31.55 5.69
C ASN A 56 -3.20 -30.02 5.58
N PRO A 57 -2.78 -29.24 6.59
CA PRO A 57 -2.86 -27.77 6.56
C PRO A 57 -2.20 -27.12 5.34
N ASP A 58 -1.06 -27.64 4.90
CA ASP A 58 -0.32 -27.18 3.73
C ASP A 58 -1.05 -27.48 2.40
N ASN A 59 -2.03 -28.38 2.40
CA ASN A 59 -2.87 -28.62 1.23
C ASN A 59 -3.97 -27.58 1.01
N ILE A 60 -4.09 -26.60 1.92
CA ILE A 60 -5.06 -25.51 1.82
C ILE A 60 -4.35 -24.22 1.42
N LEU A 61 -4.77 -23.64 0.29
CA LEU A 61 -4.28 -22.35 -0.21
C LEU A 61 -5.33 -21.26 0.02
N SER A 62 -4.96 -20.17 0.69
CA SER A 62 -5.79 -18.99 0.85
C SER A 62 -5.06 -17.75 0.33
N LEU A 63 -5.65 -17.09 -0.67
CA LEU A 63 -5.11 -15.86 -1.25
C LEU A 63 -5.89 -14.63 -0.81
N THR A 64 -5.16 -13.54 -0.57
CA THR A 64 -5.73 -12.23 -0.23
C THR A 64 -5.04 -11.10 -1.00
N PHE A 65 -5.60 -9.89 -0.94
CA PHE A 65 -5.04 -8.72 -1.61
C PHE A 65 -3.93 -8.04 -0.82
N THR A 66 -3.89 -8.19 0.51
CA THR A 66 -2.94 -7.46 1.35
C THR A 66 -2.23 -8.36 2.36
N GLU A 67 -0.96 -8.07 2.63
CA GLU A 67 -0.16 -8.78 3.64
C GLU A 67 -0.77 -8.66 5.04
N ALA A 68 -1.37 -7.51 5.36
CA ALA A 68 -2.06 -7.31 6.63
C ALA A 68 -3.25 -8.27 6.80
N ALA A 69 -4.02 -8.51 5.74
CA ALA A 69 -5.11 -9.48 5.78
C ALA A 69 -4.59 -10.91 5.92
N ALA A 70 -3.49 -11.26 5.26
CA ALA A 70 -2.86 -12.58 5.37
C ALA A 70 -2.36 -12.83 6.81
N ALA A 71 -1.66 -11.86 7.39
CA ALA A 71 -1.17 -11.93 8.76
C ALA A 71 -2.31 -12.01 9.80
N ASN A 72 -3.39 -11.24 9.61
CA ASN A 72 -4.57 -11.29 10.46
C ASN A 72 -5.25 -12.66 10.39
N MET A 73 -5.45 -13.19 9.18
CA MET A 73 -6.04 -14.51 8.95
C MET A 73 -5.20 -15.61 9.59
N ARG A 74 -3.88 -15.58 9.43
CA ARG A 74 -2.96 -16.54 10.08
C ARG A 74 -3.05 -16.48 11.59
N ARG A 75 -3.05 -15.28 12.18
CA ARG A 75 -3.19 -15.09 13.63
C ARG A 75 -4.51 -15.65 14.16
N ARG A 76 -5.62 -15.38 13.45
CA ARG A 76 -6.95 -15.91 13.79
C ARG A 76 -6.97 -17.43 13.70
N LEU A 77 -6.48 -18.00 12.60
CA LEU A 77 -6.44 -19.44 12.42
C LEU A 77 -5.60 -20.13 13.50
N THR A 78 -4.44 -19.56 13.85
CA THR A 78 -3.58 -20.07 14.93
C THR A 78 -4.30 -20.10 16.29
N ARG A 79 -5.18 -19.12 16.57
CA ARG A 79 -6.02 -19.15 17.78
C ARG A 79 -7.09 -20.25 17.73
N LEU A 80 -7.63 -20.53 16.55
CA LEU A 80 -8.70 -21.51 16.35
C LEU A 80 -8.20 -22.96 16.35
N ILE A 81 -7.05 -23.24 15.73
CA ILE A 81 -6.55 -24.61 15.51
C ILE A 81 -5.13 -24.84 16.02
N GLY A 82 -4.56 -23.89 16.77
CA GLY A 82 -3.22 -24.00 17.34
C GLY A 82 -2.10 -23.88 16.30
N THR A 83 -0.98 -24.54 16.56
CA THR A 83 0.23 -24.47 15.72
C THR A 83 0.00 -24.91 14.27
N SER A 84 -1.00 -25.77 14.02
CA SER A 84 -1.43 -26.17 12.67
C SER A 84 -1.78 -24.98 11.77
N GLY A 85 -2.24 -23.86 12.36
CA GLY A 85 -2.57 -22.64 11.62
C GLY A 85 -1.36 -21.97 10.95
N TYR A 86 -0.13 -22.24 11.39
CA TYR A 86 1.09 -21.73 10.75
C TYR A 86 1.43 -22.44 9.44
N TYR A 87 1.01 -23.71 9.29
CA TYR A 87 1.31 -24.52 8.12
C TYR A 87 0.34 -24.29 6.95
N VAL A 88 -0.79 -23.60 7.19
CA VAL A 88 -1.71 -23.23 6.11
C VAL A 88 -1.09 -22.18 5.19
N ASN A 89 -1.16 -22.44 3.88
CA ASN A 89 -0.62 -21.55 2.84
C ASN A 89 -1.50 -20.31 2.68
N ILE A 90 -1.25 -19.29 3.51
CA ILE A 90 -1.94 -17.99 3.45
C ILE A 90 -0.99 -16.95 2.85
N HIS A 91 -1.33 -16.42 1.68
CA HIS A 91 -0.46 -15.52 0.92
C HIS A 91 -1.25 -14.37 0.27
N THR A 92 -0.55 -13.31 -0.14
CA THR A 92 -1.07 -12.47 -1.23
C THR A 92 -0.84 -13.14 -2.57
N PHE A 93 -1.54 -12.73 -3.64
CA PHE A 93 -1.27 -13.24 -5.00
C PHE A 93 0.21 -13.14 -5.38
N HIS A 94 0.82 -11.98 -5.14
CA HIS A 94 2.24 -11.77 -5.44
C HIS A 94 3.15 -12.55 -4.49
N GLY A 95 2.81 -12.63 -3.21
CA GLY A 95 3.56 -13.46 -2.25
C GLY A 95 3.54 -14.94 -2.63
N PHE A 96 2.43 -15.44 -3.17
CA PHE A 96 2.33 -16.81 -3.69
C PHE A 96 3.14 -16.99 -4.97
N CYS A 97 3.02 -16.09 -5.95
CA CYS A 97 3.83 -16.15 -7.18
C CYS A 97 5.33 -16.11 -6.85
N HIS A 98 5.75 -15.23 -5.93
CA HIS A 98 7.13 -15.15 -5.44
C HIS A 98 7.61 -16.48 -4.85
N LYS A 99 6.76 -17.11 -4.02
CA LYS A 99 7.07 -18.41 -3.41
C LYS A 99 7.29 -19.47 -4.51
N LEU A 100 6.40 -19.54 -5.50
CA LEU A 100 6.53 -20.51 -6.60
C LEU A 100 7.79 -20.28 -7.42
N ILE A 101 8.11 -19.03 -7.77
CA ILE A 101 9.32 -18.68 -8.51
C ILE A 101 10.58 -19.12 -7.76
N ARG A 102 10.58 -19.00 -6.43
CA ARG A 102 11.72 -19.39 -5.59
C ARG A 102 11.82 -20.89 -5.37
N GLU A 103 10.70 -21.58 -5.20
CA GLU A 103 10.65 -23.03 -4.93
C GLU A 103 10.84 -23.88 -6.19
N TYR A 104 10.40 -23.38 -7.35
CA TYR A 104 10.41 -24.09 -8.63
C TYR A 104 11.08 -23.28 -9.75
N PRO A 105 12.30 -22.73 -9.55
CA PRO A 105 12.92 -21.77 -10.46
C PRO A 105 13.07 -22.26 -11.90
N GLU A 106 13.24 -23.56 -12.10
CA GLU A 106 13.32 -24.22 -13.41
C GLU A 106 12.07 -24.05 -14.28
N ASN A 107 10.90 -23.85 -13.65
CA ASN A 107 9.65 -23.58 -14.35
C ASN A 107 9.55 -22.12 -14.84
N PHE A 108 10.51 -21.27 -14.48
CA PHE A 108 10.51 -19.84 -14.78
C PHE A 108 11.78 -19.40 -15.53
N PRO A 109 12.06 -19.96 -16.72
CA PRO A 109 13.33 -19.75 -17.42
C PRO A 109 13.61 -18.29 -17.79
N ARG A 110 12.56 -17.44 -17.92
CA ARG A 110 12.72 -16.00 -18.20
C ARG A 110 13.31 -15.23 -17.01
N ILE A 111 12.98 -15.63 -15.78
CA ILE A 111 13.26 -14.85 -14.56
C ILE A 111 14.15 -15.59 -13.57
N ILE A 112 14.53 -16.84 -13.85
CA ILE A 112 15.49 -17.61 -13.05
C ILE A 112 16.78 -16.82 -12.83
N GLY A 113 17.18 -16.67 -11.57
CA GLY A 113 18.35 -15.87 -11.18
C GLY A 113 18.22 -14.37 -11.44
N GLY A 114 17.02 -13.87 -11.75
CA GLY A 114 16.73 -12.46 -11.92
C GLY A 114 16.31 -11.76 -10.63
N THR A 115 16.32 -10.42 -10.63
CA THR A 115 15.91 -9.60 -9.49
C THR A 115 14.74 -8.69 -9.84
N ALA A 116 13.96 -8.31 -8.82
CA ALA A 116 12.85 -7.39 -9.02
C ALA A 116 13.35 -6.00 -9.47
N ALA A 117 12.77 -5.48 -10.55
CA ALA A 117 13.10 -4.17 -11.09
C ALA A 117 12.58 -3.07 -10.16
N THR A 118 13.50 -2.28 -9.61
CA THR A 118 13.14 -1.09 -8.84
C THR A 118 12.47 -0.06 -9.76
N PRO A 119 11.64 0.84 -9.22
CA PRO A 119 11.08 1.94 -10.01
C PRO A 119 12.15 2.75 -10.79
N ALA A 120 13.33 2.93 -10.20
CA ALA A 120 14.49 3.56 -10.84
C ALA A 120 15.03 2.76 -12.03
N ASP A 121 15.08 1.42 -11.93
CA ASP A 121 15.45 0.54 -13.05
C ASP A 121 14.49 0.68 -14.24
N GLN A 122 13.19 0.70 -13.95
CA GLN A 122 12.14 0.77 -14.98
C GLN A 122 12.25 2.08 -15.77
N ILE A 123 12.42 3.20 -15.04
CA ILE A 123 12.67 4.52 -15.63
C ILE A 123 13.94 4.52 -16.46
N GLY A 124 15.07 4.07 -15.88
CA GLY A 124 16.36 4.10 -16.56
C GLY A 124 16.32 3.32 -17.87
N LEU A 125 15.53 2.24 -17.90
CA LEU A 125 15.31 1.47 -19.10
C LEU A 125 14.49 2.22 -20.16
N VAL A 126 13.35 2.82 -19.78
CA VAL A 126 12.54 3.61 -20.71
C VAL A 126 13.31 4.83 -21.23
N ARG A 127 14.09 5.50 -20.37
CA ARG A 127 15.00 6.59 -20.73
C ARG A 127 16.01 6.17 -21.80
N LYS A 128 16.69 5.03 -21.59
CA LYS A 128 17.60 4.45 -22.58
C LYS A 128 16.90 4.16 -23.91
N ILE A 129 15.67 3.65 -23.88
CA ILE A 129 14.87 3.39 -25.09
C ILE A 129 14.56 4.70 -25.82
N ILE A 130 14.14 5.74 -25.11
CA ILE A 130 13.84 7.06 -25.70
C ILE A 130 15.08 7.73 -26.29
N ASP A 131 16.23 7.64 -25.60
CA ASP A 131 17.48 8.28 -26.04
C ASP A 131 18.09 7.55 -27.25
N SER A 132 18.02 6.22 -27.29
CA SER A 132 18.66 5.41 -28.34
C SER A 132 17.82 5.27 -29.62
N ASN A 133 16.62 5.84 -29.67
CA ASN A 133 15.69 5.62 -30.79
C ASN A 133 14.98 6.92 -31.24
N LYS A 134 14.54 6.91 -32.51
CA LYS A 134 13.74 7.99 -33.10
C LYS A 134 12.26 7.74 -32.82
N LEU A 135 11.74 8.38 -31.78
CA LEU A 135 10.32 8.39 -31.40
C LEU A 135 9.68 9.70 -31.83
N LYS A 136 8.45 9.66 -32.36
CA LYS A 136 7.74 10.82 -32.89
C LYS A 136 6.60 11.30 -31.98
N TYR A 137 5.92 10.40 -31.28
CA TYR A 137 4.67 10.71 -30.57
C TYR A 137 4.80 10.73 -29.04
N LEU A 138 5.75 9.95 -28.49
CA LEU A 138 6.03 9.80 -27.06
C LEU A 138 7.37 10.41 -26.66
N LYS A 139 7.93 11.28 -27.52
CA LYS A 139 9.15 12.07 -27.28
C LYS A 139 8.90 13.52 -27.74
N PRO A 140 8.26 14.37 -26.92
CA PRO A 140 7.96 15.73 -27.30
C PRO A 140 9.24 16.58 -27.33
N PHE A 141 9.23 17.62 -28.16
CA PHE A 141 10.33 18.58 -28.26
C PHE A 141 10.52 19.32 -26.92
N GLY A 142 11.76 19.55 -26.51
CA GLY A 142 12.11 20.23 -25.25
C GLY A 142 11.96 19.39 -23.96
N HIS A 143 11.08 18.38 -23.94
CA HIS A 143 10.85 17.53 -22.76
C HIS A 143 10.83 16.03 -23.08
N LYS A 144 11.97 15.51 -23.54
CA LYS A 144 12.11 14.12 -24.01
C LYS A 144 11.58 13.02 -23.08
N TYR A 145 11.54 13.26 -21.76
CA TYR A 145 11.11 12.28 -20.75
C TYR A 145 9.70 12.52 -20.20
N TYR A 146 8.96 13.49 -20.73
CA TYR A 146 7.63 13.88 -20.25
C TYR A 146 6.66 12.70 -20.12
N TYR A 147 6.66 11.78 -21.08
CA TYR A 147 5.72 10.65 -21.10
C TYR A 147 6.19 9.43 -20.29
N ILE A 148 7.39 9.41 -19.68
CA ILE A 148 7.87 8.21 -18.96
C ILE A 148 6.86 7.73 -17.89
N PRO A 149 6.30 8.59 -17.03
CA PRO A 149 5.32 8.15 -16.03
C PRO A 149 4.06 7.54 -16.64
N GLU A 150 3.51 8.16 -17.69
CA GLU A 150 2.31 7.63 -18.37
C GLU A 150 2.62 6.35 -19.16
N ILE A 151 3.79 6.24 -19.79
CA ILE A 151 4.24 5.00 -20.46
C ILE A 151 4.29 3.85 -19.45
N LEU A 152 4.99 4.02 -18.33
CA LEU A 152 5.13 2.97 -17.30
C LEU A 152 3.77 2.59 -16.70
N LYS A 153 2.91 3.58 -16.45
CA LYS A 153 1.54 3.36 -15.98
C LYS A 153 0.71 2.59 -17.00
N SER A 154 0.79 2.94 -18.29
CA SER A 154 0.10 2.21 -19.36
C SER A 154 0.63 0.79 -19.49
N VAL A 155 1.96 0.58 -19.49
CA VAL A 155 2.58 -0.75 -19.53
C VAL A 155 2.10 -1.61 -18.34
N ARG A 156 2.07 -1.04 -17.13
CA ARG A 156 1.52 -1.72 -15.95
C ARG A 156 0.06 -2.10 -16.14
N GLN A 157 -0.77 -1.20 -16.64
CA GLN A 157 -2.18 -1.49 -16.89
C GLN A 157 -2.36 -2.59 -17.94
N LEU A 158 -1.61 -2.54 -19.03
CA LEU A 158 -1.62 -3.55 -20.10
C LEU A 158 -1.22 -4.93 -19.55
N LYS A 159 -0.16 -4.99 -18.73
CA LYS A 159 0.24 -6.22 -18.04
C LYS A 159 -0.85 -6.75 -17.12
N ASN A 160 -1.49 -5.88 -16.33
CA ASN A 160 -2.62 -6.27 -15.46
C ASN A 160 -3.83 -6.81 -16.23
N GLU A 161 -4.05 -6.34 -17.46
CA GLU A 161 -5.09 -6.82 -18.37
C GLU A 161 -4.63 -8.03 -19.20
N ASN A 162 -3.41 -8.55 -18.96
CA ASN A 162 -2.76 -9.63 -19.72
C ASN A 162 -2.72 -9.32 -21.23
N ILE A 163 -2.44 -8.05 -21.57
CA ILE A 163 -2.21 -7.59 -22.95
C ILE A 163 -0.70 -7.54 -23.19
N ASP A 164 -0.22 -8.40 -24.09
CA ASP A 164 1.19 -8.42 -24.50
C ASP A 164 1.49 -7.37 -25.60
N PRO A 165 2.78 -7.07 -25.90
CA PRO A 165 3.13 -6.09 -26.93
C PRO A 165 2.60 -6.43 -28.33
N ALA A 166 2.47 -7.71 -28.68
CA ALA A 166 1.97 -8.14 -29.98
C ALA A 166 0.45 -7.95 -30.09
N GLN A 167 -0.29 -8.23 -29.01
CA GLN A 167 -1.72 -7.95 -28.89
C GLN A 167 -1.99 -6.45 -28.93
N LEU A 168 -1.23 -5.64 -28.18
CA LEU A 168 -1.36 -4.19 -28.22
C LEU A 168 -1.13 -3.63 -29.64
N LYS A 169 -0.14 -4.17 -30.36
CA LYS A 169 0.12 -3.79 -31.75
C LYS A 169 -1.07 -4.09 -32.68
N LYS A 170 -1.80 -5.18 -32.45
CA LYS A 170 -2.99 -5.55 -33.25
C LYS A 170 -4.18 -4.62 -32.98
N ILE A 171 -4.38 -4.19 -31.73
CA ILE A 171 -5.49 -3.31 -31.34
C ILE A 171 -5.13 -1.81 -31.45
N ALA A 172 -3.91 -1.49 -31.89
CA ALA A 172 -3.43 -0.12 -32.00
C ALA A 172 -4.24 0.66 -33.06
N ASN A 173 -5.07 1.59 -32.61
CA ASN A 173 -5.90 2.43 -33.48
C ASN A 173 -5.28 3.80 -33.79
N SER A 174 -4.05 4.06 -33.31
CA SER A 174 -3.34 5.31 -33.57
C SER A 174 -1.82 5.12 -33.59
N PRO A 175 -1.07 6.00 -34.28
CA PRO A 175 0.39 5.95 -34.31
C PRO A 175 1.02 6.03 -32.92
N LYS A 176 0.39 6.76 -31.98
CA LYS A 176 0.84 6.87 -30.59
C LYS A 176 0.75 5.54 -29.85
N ILE A 177 -0.31 4.76 -30.06
CA ILE A 177 -0.46 3.43 -29.45
C ILE A 177 0.49 2.43 -30.09
N ALA A 178 0.70 2.51 -31.41
CA ALA A 178 1.70 1.68 -32.08
C ALA A 178 3.13 1.94 -31.55
N GLU A 179 3.48 3.20 -31.31
CA GLU A 179 4.75 3.58 -30.68
C GLU A 179 4.84 3.09 -29.22
N LEU A 180 3.75 3.18 -28.44
CA LEU A 180 3.68 2.59 -27.10
C LEU A 180 3.90 1.06 -27.11
N ALA A 181 3.29 0.34 -28.06
CA ALA A 181 3.49 -1.11 -28.22
C ALA A 181 4.95 -1.47 -28.49
N TRP A 182 5.61 -0.68 -29.33
CA TRP A 182 7.03 -0.83 -29.61
C TRP A 182 7.91 -0.53 -28.38
N ILE A 183 7.63 0.54 -27.64
CA ILE A 183 8.34 0.87 -26.39
C ILE A 183 8.14 -0.25 -25.37
N TYR A 184 6.92 -0.75 -25.22
CA TYR A 184 6.59 -1.85 -24.32
C TYR A 184 7.38 -3.13 -24.69
N GLN A 185 7.46 -3.47 -25.98
CA GLN A 185 8.27 -4.59 -26.45
C GLN A 185 9.75 -4.43 -26.07
N LYS A 186 10.34 -3.25 -26.31
CA LYS A 186 11.75 -2.96 -25.97
C LYS A 186 11.99 -2.95 -24.47
N TYR A 187 11.04 -2.44 -23.70
CA TYR A 187 11.07 -2.47 -22.24
C TYR A 187 11.09 -3.91 -21.72
N ALA A 188 10.17 -4.77 -22.19
CA ALA A 188 10.15 -6.17 -21.79
C ALA A 188 11.45 -6.91 -22.15
N GLN A 189 12.00 -6.67 -23.34
CA GLN A 189 13.30 -7.22 -23.76
C GLN A 189 14.46 -6.73 -22.88
N GLY A 190 14.47 -5.44 -22.55
CA GLY A 190 15.53 -4.85 -21.74
C GLY A 190 15.52 -5.32 -20.28
N LEU A 191 14.34 -5.61 -19.72
CA LEU A 191 14.21 -6.26 -18.41
C LEU A 191 14.87 -7.64 -18.44
N VAL A 192 14.54 -8.47 -19.43
CA VAL A 192 15.13 -9.82 -19.59
C VAL A 192 16.65 -9.75 -19.76
N GLN A 193 17.17 -8.86 -20.60
CA GLN A 193 18.61 -8.68 -20.80
C GLN A 193 19.36 -8.31 -19.51
N LYS A 194 18.72 -7.53 -18.64
CA LYS A 194 19.27 -7.16 -17.34
C LYS A 194 19.03 -8.20 -16.24
N LYS A 195 18.44 -9.35 -16.57
CA LYS A 195 17.95 -10.35 -15.60
C LYS A 195 17.04 -9.70 -14.54
N LYS A 196 16.12 -8.85 -14.98
CA LYS A 196 15.13 -8.19 -14.12
C LYS A 196 13.71 -8.51 -14.54
N TYR A 197 12.78 -8.42 -13.60
CA TYR A 197 11.34 -8.54 -13.82
C TYR A 197 10.61 -7.53 -12.95
N ASP A 198 9.47 -6.99 -13.41
CA ASP A 198 8.64 -6.13 -12.55
C ASP A 198 7.56 -6.93 -11.81
N PHE A 199 6.81 -6.22 -10.97
CA PHE A 199 5.81 -6.83 -10.07
C PHE A 199 4.70 -7.53 -10.86
N GLU A 200 4.30 -6.94 -11.98
CA GLU A 200 3.28 -7.51 -12.85
C GLU A 200 3.80 -8.72 -13.64
N ASP A 201 5.09 -8.74 -14.04
CA ASP A 201 5.71 -9.92 -14.66
C ASP A 201 5.60 -11.16 -13.76
N MET A 202 5.65 -11.04 -12.43
CA MET A 202 5.56 -12.20 -11.53
C MET A 202 4.26 -13.00 -11.72
N ILE A 203 3.14 -12.31 -11.86
CA ILE A 203 1.84 -12.97 -12.08
C ILE A 203 1.80 -13.56 -13.50
N LEU A 204 2.22 -12.77 -14.50
CA LEU A 204 2.18 -13.20 -15.90
C LEU A 204 3.06 -14.43 -16.14
N GLU A 205 4.27 -14.45 -15.60
CA GLU A 205 5.20 -15.58 -15.70
C GLU A 205 4.65 -16.82 -14.99
N THR A 206 4.01 -16.65 -13.82
CA THR A 206 3.35 -17.76 -13.13
C THR A 206 2.21 -18.33 -13.98
N VAL A 207 1.34 -17.47 -14.53
CA VAL A 207 0.25 -17.91 -15.41
C VAL A 207 0.81 -18.62 -16.65
N ASN A 208 1.88 -18.11 -17.25
CA ASN A 208 2.51 -18.72 -18.42
C ASN A 208 3.16 -20.07 -18.08
N ALA A 209 3.88 -20.18 -16.96
CA ALA A 209 4.48 -21.42 -16.49
C ALA A 209 3.41 -22.51 -16.29
N LEU A 210 2.30 -22.18 -15.62
CA LEU A 210 1.18 -23.11 -15.41
C LEU A 210 0.48 -23.52 -16.71
N ARG A 211 0.43 -22.65 -17.71
CA ARG A 211 -0.15 -22.96 -19.04
C ARG A 211 0.75 -23.86 -19.87
N LEU A 212 2.07 -23.65 -19.80
CA LEU A 212 3.05 -24.34 -20.62
C LEU A 212 3.47 -25.69 -20.01
N ASN A 213 3.63 -25.77 -18.69
CA ASN A 213 3.98 -26.99 -17.99
C ASN A 213 2.77 -27.58 -17.25
N LYS A 214 2.11 -28.55 -17.88
CA LYS A 214 0.96 -29.24 -17.29
C LYS A 214 1.32 -30.06 -16.05
N ASN A 215 2.52 -30.64 -15.98
CA ASN A 215 2.94 -31.42 -14.81
C ASN A 215 3.09 -30.50 -13.60
N PHE A 216 3.72 -29.33 -13.79
CA PHE A 216 3.82 -28.33 -12.73
C PHE A 216 2.44 -27.86 -12.25
N LEU A 217 1.48 -27.69 -13.16
CA LEU A 217 0.10 -27.39 -12.79
C LEU A 217 -0.53 -28.52 -11.96
N LEU A 218 -0.37 -29.78 -12.39
CA LEU A 218 -0.90 -30.95 -11.69
C LEU A 218 -0.28 -31.10 -10.30
N ASP A 219 1.05 -30.96 -10.16
CA ASP A 219 1.74 -31.02 -8.88
C ASP A 219 1.18 -29.99 -7.89
N LEU A 220 0.90 -28.78 -8.38
CA LEU A 220 0.29 -27.72 -7.56
C LEU A 220 -1.18 -27.97 -7.25
N GLN A 221 -1.94 -28.60 -8.15
CA GLN A 221 -3.33 -28.99 -7.92
C GLN A 221 -3.44 -30.13 -6.90
N GLU A 222 -2.55 -31.13 -6.99
CA GLU A 222 -2.45 -32.22 -6.01
C GLU A 222 -2.06 -31.71 -4.63
N LYS A 223 -1.12 -30.75 -4.60
CA LYS A 223 -0.74 -30.05 -3.37
C LYS A 223 -1.89 -29.22 -2.82
N HIS A 224 -2.51 -28.35 -3.63
CA HIS A 224 -3.52 -27.39 -3.18
C HIS A 224 -4.95 -27.87 -3.43
N GLN A 225 -5.38 -28.88 -2.68
CA GLN A 225 -6.70 -29.53 -2.80
C GLN A 225 -7.88 -28.59 -2.49
N TYR A 226 -7.68 -27.61 -1.60
CA TYR A 226 -8.68 -26.58 -1.29
C TYR A 226 -8.11 -25.20 -1.58
N ILE A 227 -8.75 -24.50 -2.51
CA ILE A 227 -8.32 -23.16 -2.93
C ILE A 227 -9.38 -22.15 -2.51
N LEU A 228 -8.99 -21.26 -1.62
CA LEU A 228 -9.76 -20.08 -1.28
C LEU A 228 -9.18 -18.93 -2.11
N VAL A 229 -9.72 -18.77 -3.33
CA VAL A 229 -9.53 -17.75 -4.40
C VAL A 229 -9.05 -18.33 -5.77
N ALA A 230 -9.78 -17.96 -6.84
CA ALA A 230 -9.88 -18.49 -8.22
C ALA A 230 -8.74 -19.34 -8.88
N GLY A 231 -9.09 -20.49 -9.51
CA GLY A 231 -8.22 -21.29 -10.41
C GLY A 231 -8.88 -22.54 -11.03
N TYR A 232 -8.34 -23.11 -12.13
CA TYR A 232 -8.96 -24.08 -13.07
C TYR A 232 -8.87 -25.56 -12.62
N ASP A 233 -10.01 -26.24 -12.59
CA ASP A 233 -10.26 -27.69 -12.53
C ASP A 233 -11.70 -27.85 -13.11
N PRO A 234 -12.10 -28.96 -13.75
CA PRO A 234 -13.52 -29.22 -14.03
C PRO A 234 -14.44 -29.21 -12.78
N ASN A 235 -13.95 -29.54 -11.58
CA ASN A 235 -14.71 -29.49 -10.31
C ASN A 235 -13.81 -29.10 -9.09
N PRO A 236 -13.27 -27.87 -9.02
CA PRO A 236 -12.37 -27.49 -7.93
C PRO A 236 -13.15 -27.23 -6.64
N ASN A 237 -12.53 -27.54 -5.51
CA ASN A 237 -12.93 -27.03 -4.20
C ASN A 237 -12.52 -25.56 -4.06
N LEU A 238 -13.21 -24.71 -4.83
CA LEU A 238 -12.92 -23.29 -4.98
C LEU A 238 -13.90 -22.44 -4.19
N PHE A 239 -13.40 -21.72 -3.19
CA PHE A 239 -14.20 -20.78 -2.41
C PHE A 239 -13.81 -19.33 -2.71
N VAL A 240 -14.76 -18.52 -3.17
CA VAL A 240 -14.56 -17.09 -3.44
C VAL A 240 -15.48 -16.28 -2.54
N VAL A 241 -14.92 -15.27 -1.87
CA VAL A 241 -15.70 -14.29 -1.10
C VAL A 241 -15.37 -12.89 -1.56
N GLY A 242 -16.39 -12.05 -1.74
CA GLY A 242 -16.16 -10.69 -2.19
C GLY A 242 -17.34 -9.77 -1.95
N ASP A 243 -17.10 -8.48 -2.20
CA ASP A 243 -18.05 -7.40 -2.00
C ASP A 243 -18.07 -6.53 -3.25
N GLU A 244 -19.13 -6.65 -4.04
CA GLU A 244 -19.32 -5.87 -5.26
C GLU A 244 -19.32 -4.35 -4.96
N LYS A 245 -19.69 -3.94 -3.74
CA LYS A 245 -19.82 -2.53 -3.33
C LYS A 245 -18.52 -1.91 -2.80
N GLN A 246 -17.51 -2.72 -2.45
CA GLN A 246 -16.20 -2.25 -1.94
C GLN A 246 -15.06 -2.32 -2.98
N ALA A 247 -15.41 -2.33 -4.27
CA ALA A 247 -14.46 -2.29 -5.39
C ALA A 247 -13.80 -0.90 -5.58
N ILE A 248 -13.29 -0.29 -4.50
CA ILE A 248 -12.56 0.99 -4.52
C ILE A 248 -11.14 0.86 -5.11
N PHE A 249 -10.68 -0.37 -5.35
CA PHE A 249 -9.40 -0.70 -6.00
C PHE A 249 -9.62 -1.31 -7.40
N ARG A 250 -10.45 -0.67 -8.23
CA ARG A 250 -10.69 -1.13 -9.61
C ARG A 250 -9.39 -1.29 -10.42
N PHE A 251 -8.37 -0.49 -10.10
CA PHE A 251 -7.03 -0.54 -10.68
C PHE A 251 -6.16 -1.73 -10.21
N GLN A 252 -6.60 -2.50 -9.21
CA GLN A 252 -5.96 -3.77 -8.79
C GLN A 252 -6.81 -4.99 -9.17
N GLY A 253 -7.72 -4.85 -10.14
CA GLY A 253 -8.49 -5.97 -10.68
C GLY A 253 -9.75 -6.34 -9.89
N ALA A 254 -10.13 -5.59 -8.85
CA ALA A 254 -11.43 -5.76 -8.19
C ALA A 254 -12.55 -5.26 -9.11
N SER A 255 -13.13 -6.16 -9.91
CA SER A 255 -14.16 -5.87 -10.90
C SER A 255 -15.42 -6.70 -10.68
N LEU A 256 -16.58 -6.09 -10.89
CA LEU A 256 -17.87 -6.77 -10.99
C LEU A 256 -17.84 -7.88 -12.05
N GLU A 257 -17.06 -7.67 -13.12
CA GLU A 257 -16.90 -8.65 -14.19
C GLU A 257 -16.32 -9.98 -13.68
N ASN A 258 -15.51 -9.99 -12.63
CA ASN A 258 -14.97 -11.23 -12.08
C ASN A 258 -16.06 -12.09 -11.43
N PHE A 259 -17.05 -11.46 -10.79
CA PHE A 259 -18.20 -12.17 -10.22
C PHE A 259 -19.08 -12.75 -11.33
N LEU A 260 -19.33 -11.97 -12.39
CA LEU A 260 -20.08 -12.43 -13.56
C LEU A 260 -19.34 -13.57 -14.29
N TYR A 261 -18.03 -13.42 -14.47
CA TYR A 261 -17.16 -14.46 -15.04
C TYR A 261 -17.20 -15.74 -14.22
N PHE A 262 -17.14 -15.65 -12.88
CA PHE A 262 -17.25 -16.82 -12.01
C PHE A 262 -18.58 -17.57 -12.21
N LYS A 263 -19.71 -16.84 -12.26
CA LYS A 263 -21.03 -17.44 -12.52
C LYS A 263 -21.11 -18.13 -13.88
N ARG A 264 -20.54 -17.52 -14.93
CA ARG A 264 -20.49 -18.11 -16.27
C ARG A 264 -19.61 -19.36 -16.31
N LYS A 265 -18.49 -19.34 -15.58
CA LYS A 265 -17.50 -20.42 -15.58
C LYS A 265 -17.91 -21.61 -14.74
N PHE A 266 -18.59 -21.37 -13.61
CA PHE A 266 -19.08 -22.41 -12.71
C PHE A 266 -20.60 -22.25 -12.52
N PRO A 267 -21.43 -22.64 -13.52
CA PRO A 267 -22.88 -22.52 -13.43
C PRO A 267 -23.49 -23.30 -12.25
N GLN A 268 -22.84 -24.41 -11.85
CA GLN A 268 -23.21 -25.24 -10.71
C GLN A 268 -22.78 -24.66 -9.36
N ALA A 269 -22.10 -23.51 -9.33
CA ALA A 269 -21.56 -22.96 -8.10
C ALA A 269 -22.66 -22.54 -7.11
N LYS A 270 -22.45 -22.88 -5.84
CA LYS A 270 -23.35 -22.46 -4.77
C LYS A 270 -23.14 -20.99 -4.45
N ILE A 271 -24.20 -20.18 -4.58
CA ILE A 271 -24.16 -18.75 -4.30
C ILE A 271 -24.80 -18.48 -2.93
N ILE A 272 -24.05 -17.84 -2.03
CA ILE A 272 -24.50 -17.55 -0.66
C ILE A 272 -24.42 -16.03 -0.43
N ASN A 273 -25.53 -15.43 -0.01
CA ASN A 273 -25.63 -13.98 0.19
C ASN A 273 -25.67 -13.64 1.68
N LEU A 274 -24.66 -12.92 2.18
CA LEU A 274 -24.62 -12.50 3.59
C LEU A 274 -25.33 -11.15 3.78
N LYS A 275 -26.40 -11.16 4.57
CA LYS A 275 -27.24 -9.98 4.84
C LYS A 275 -27.02 -9.35 6.21
N HIS A 276 -26.43 -10.08 7.15
CA HIS A 276 -26.26 -9.66 8.54
C HIS A 276 -24.87 -9.02 8.75
N ASN A 277 -24.86 -7.79 9.27
CA ASN A 277 -23.66 -7.04 9.63
C ASN A 277 -23.46 -7.07 11.14
N TYR A 278 -22.23 -7.33 11.58
CA TYR A 278 -21.86 -7.49 12.98
C TYR A 278 -20.93 -6.37 13.50
N ARG A 279 -20.64 -5.38 12.65
CA ARG A 279 -19.67 -4.32 12.92
C ARG A 279 -20.34 -3.00 13.28
N SER A 280 -21.35 -2.62 12.52
CA SER A 280 -21.90 -1.28 12.51
C SER A 280 -23.37 -1.32 12.91
N ARG A 281 -23.78 -0.38 13.76
CA ARG A 281 -25.17 -0.19 14.15
C ARG A 281 -26.04 0.18 12.94
N GLN A 282 -27.35 -0.09 13.03
CA GLN A 282 -28.27 0.05 11.88
C GLN A 282 -28.27 1.47 11.29
N HIS A 283 -28.24 2.50 12.12
CA HIS A 283 -28.27 3.88 11.64
C HIS A 283 -27.05 4.25 10.75
N ILE A 284 -25.87 3.69 11.02
CA ILE A 284 -24.66 3.86 10.18
C ILE A 284 -24.83 3.12 8.86
N LEU A 285 -25.41 1.90 8.89
CA LEU A 285 -25.68 1.11 7.69
C LEU A 285 -26.70 1.81 6.78
N ASP A 286 -27.77 2.35 7.36
CA ASP A 286 -28.82 3.06 6.63
C ASP A 286 -28.27 4.33 5.97
N ALA A 287 -27.47 5.11 6.71
CA ALA A 287 -26.79 6.29 6.18
C ALA A 287 -25.83 5.93 5.04
N SER A 288 -25.03 4.87 5.21
CA SER A 288 -24.14 4.36 4.16
C SER A 288 -24.92 3.88 2.93
N HIS A 289 -26.09 3.28 3.15
CA HIS A 289 -26.96 2.81 2.09
C HIS A 289 -27.58 3.97 1.29
N SER A 290 -28.01 5.03 1.98
CA SER A 290 -28.55 6.23 1.32
C SER A 290 -27.55 6.91 0.37
N LEU A 291 -26.24 6.74 0.62
CA LEU A 291 -25.18 7.23 -0.26
C LEU A 291 -24.92 6.30 -1.44
N ILE A 292 -24.88 4.97 -1.23
CA ILE A 292 -24.56 4.02 -2.30
C ILE A 292 -25.72 3.83 -3.29
N GLU A 293 -26.98 4.01 -2.87
CA GLU A 293 -28.18 3.90 -3.72
C GLU A 293 -28.14 4.82 -4.95
N LYS A 294 -27.39 5.92 -4.87
CA LYS A 294 -27.25 6.88 -5.97
C LYS A 294 -26.26 6.46 -7.06
N ASN A 295 -25.51 5.37 -6.86
CA ASN A 295 -24.61 4.85 -7.88
C ASN A 295 -25.36 3.93 -8.85
N THR A 296 -25.57 4.41 -10.07
CA THR A 296 -26.25 3.69 -11.17
C THR A 296 -25.50 2.44 -11.66
N ALA A 297 -24.24 2.25 -11.26
CA ALA A 297 -23.40 1.13 -11.67
C ALA A 297 -23.52 -0.14 -10.78
N VAL A 298 -24.35 -0.13 -9.73
CA VAL A 298 -24.48 -1.26 -8.80
C VAL A 298 -25.73 -2.08 -9.16
N LEU A 299 -25.54 -3.28 -9.72
CA LEU A 299 -26.60 -4.14 -10.26
C LEU A 299 -27.60 -4.66 -9.20
N ALA A 300 -27.19 -4.77 -7.93
CA ALA A 300 -28.09 -5.17 -6.84
C ALA A 300 -27.62 -4.61 -5.49
N LEU A 301 -28.49 -3.85 -4.83
CA LEU A 301 -28.20 -3.27 -3.52
C LEU A 301 -28.86 -4.08 -2.40
N THR A 302 -28.24 -5.18 -1.98
CA THR A 302 -28.69 -5.86 -0.76
C THR A 302 -28.53 -4.93 0.45
N LYS A 303 -29.65 -4.60 1.12
CA LYS A 303 -29.65 -3.87 2.40
C LYS A 303 -29.12 -4.78 3.51
N LEU A 304 -28.17 -4.27 4.29
CA LEU A 304 -27.59 -5.01 5.41
C LEU A 304 -28.40 -4.78 6.68
N LYS A 305 -28.53 -5.82 7.50
CA LYS A 305 -29.20 -5.78 8.81
C LYS A 305 -28.16 -5.87 9.92
N SER A 306 -28.10 -4.86 10.78
CA SER A 306 -27.23 -4.84 11.96
C SER A 306 -27.63 -5.94 12.94
N GLN A 307 -26.65 -6.60 13.54
CA GLN A 307 -26.79 -7.45 14.72
C GLN A 307 -26.23 -6.76 15.97
N THR A 308 -25.56 -5.62 15.80
CA THR A 308 -25.10 -4.78 16.89
C THR A 308 -26.27 -3.93 17.40
N ALA A 309 -26.62 -4.11 18.67
CA ALA A 309 -27.63 -3.30 19.34
C ALA A 309 -27.18 -1.83 19.46
N GLY A 310 -28.16 -0.93 19.49
CA GLY A 310 -27.94 0.50 19.67
C GLY A 310 -28.54 1.33 18.56
N SER A 311 -29.25 2.38 18.96
CA SER A 311 -29.69 3.46 18.10
C SER A 311 -28.71 4.63 18.22
N GLY A 312 -28.79 5.56 17.28
CA GLY A 312 -27.92 6.72 17.23
C GLY A 312 -28.18 7.53 15.98
N LYS A 313 -27.53 8.68 15.90
CA LYS A 313 -27.51 9.51 14.71
C LYS A 313 -26.07 9.85 14.38
N ILE A 314 -25.77 9.98 13.10
CA ILE A 314 -24.51 10.51 12.63
C ILE A 314 -24.52 12.01 12.91
N LYS A 315 -23.57 12.46 13.73
CA LYS A 315 -23.40 13.87 14.04
C LYS A 315 -22.61 14.55 12.93
N ILE A 316 -23.19 15.59 12.34
CA ILE A 316 -22.56 16.46 11.36
C ILE A 316 -22.36 17.80 12.06
N VAL A 317 -21.12 18.27 12.09
CA VAL A 317 -20.74 19.54 12.71
C VAL A 317 -20.16 20.43 11.63
N SER A 318 -20.79 21.59 11.43
CA SER A 318 -20.29 22.63 10.53
C SER A 318 -19.51 23.65 11.36
N LEU A 319 -18.30 23.98 10.90
CA LEU A 319 -17.35 24.87 11.57
C LEU A 319 -16.81 25.89 10.57
N GLY A 320 -16.45 27.07 11.07
CA GLY A 320 -16.07 28.22 10.24
C GLY A 320 -14.67 28.07 9.62
N GLN A 321 -13.69 27.59 10.39
CA GLN A 321 -12.31 27.42 9.95
C GLN A 321 -11.77 26.00 10.15
N PRO A 322 -10.75 25.56 9.38
CA PRO A 322 -10.09 24.27 9.59
C PRO A 322 -9.53 24.08 11.01
N GLU A 323 -9.01 25.15 11.63
CA GLU A 323 -8.46 25.12 12.98
C GLU A 323 -9.54 24.80 14.03
N ASP A 324 -10.77 25.27 13.82
CA ASP A 324 -11.92 24.94 14.67
C ASP A 324 -12.26 23.45 14.57
N GLU A 325 -12.15 22.86 13.36
CA GLU A 325 -12.32 21.42 13.15
C GLU A 325 -11.27 20.61 13.91
N TYR A 326 -10.00 21.00 13.83
CA TYR A 326 -8.92 20.32 14.57
C TYR A 326 -9.12 20.45 16.09
N MET A 327 -9.52 21.63 16.56
CA MET A 327 -9.83 21.86 17.97
C MET A 327 -10.98 20.97 18.41
N PHE A 328 -12.11 21.00 17.71
CA PHE A 328 -13.30 20.21 18.02
C PHE A 328 -13.00 18.71 18.07
N VAL A 329 -12.31 18.18 17.04
CA VAL A 329 -11.92 16.77 16.98
C VAL A 329 -11.03 16.42 18.16
N SER A 330 -10.00 17.24 18.44
CA SER A 330 -9.07 16.98 19.55
C SER A 330 -9.76 17.01 20.92
N GLU A 331 -10.74 17.90 21.13
CA GLU A 331 -11.53 17.97 22.35
C GLU A 331 -12.43 16.76 22.53
N LYS A 332 -13.12 16.34 21.48
CA LYS A 332 -13.98 15.16 21.52
C LYS A 332 -13.19 13.87 21.76
N ILE A 333 -12.02 13.74 21.15
CA ILE A 333 -11.12 12.62 21.40
C ILE A 333 -10.69 12.60 22.86
N LYS A 334 -10.31 13.76 23.43
CA LYS A 334 -9.93 13.88 24.84
C LYS A 334 -11.10 13.55 25.77
N GLU A 335 -12.31 13.97 25.43
CA GLU A 335 -13.55 13.64 26.14
C GLU A 335 -13.79 12.11 26.15
N PHE A 336 -13.69 11.45 24.99
CA PHE A 336 -13.85 10.00 24.89
C PHE A 336 -12.78 9.24 25.68
N ILE A 337 -11.52 9.67 25.61
CA ILE A 337 -10.44 9.07 26.42
C ILE A 337 -10.72 9.25 27.92
N LYS A 338 -11.22 10.42 28.33
CA LYS A 338 -11.65 10.68 29.72
C LYS A 338 -12.82 9.79 30.13
N GLN A 339 -13.71 9.45 29.21
CA GLN A 339 -14.80 8.47 29.38
C GLN A 339 -14.32 7.00 29.30
N LYS A 340 -13.01 6.76 29.36
CA LYS A 340 -12.36 5.44 29.34
C LYS A 340 -12.42 4.72 27.99
N THR A 341 -12.73 5.41 26.89
CA THR A 341 -12.51 4.86 25.55
C THR A 341 -11.01 4.67 25.32
N LEU A 342 -10.61 3.48 24.90
CA LEU A 342 -9.22 3.20 24.56
C LEU A 342 -8.81 4.04 23.34
N PRO A 343 -7.66 4.74 23.35
CA PRO A 343 -7.25 5.58 22.21
C PRO A 343 -7.15 4.80 20.89
N GLY A 344 -6.80 3.52 20.94
CA GLY A 344 -6.74 2.62 19.78
C GLY A 344 -8.09 2.36 19.09
N GLU A 345 -9.21 2.61 19.77
CA GLU A 345 -10.57 2.46 19.24
C GLU A 345 -11.10 3.74 18.58
N ILE A 346 -10.23 4.75 18.44
CA ILE A 346 -10.56 6.04 17.86
C ILE A 346 -9.73 6.25 16.58
N ALA A 347 -10.42 6.55 15.48
CA ALA A 347 -9.78 6.90 14.21
C ALA A 347 -10.25 8.25 13.67
N VAL A 348 -9.33 8.96 13.01
CA VAL A 348 -9.62 10.17 12.25
C VAL A 348 -9.26 9.93 10.78
N LEU A 349 -10.28 10.03 9.93
CA LEU A 349 -10.19 9.78 8.50
C LEU A 349 -10.17 11.11 7.72
N TYR A 350 -9.17 11.25 6.87
CA TYR A 350 -9.01 12.38 5.96
C TYR A 350 -8.87 11.93 4.49
N ARG A 351 -8.90 12.88 3.55
CA ARG A 351 -8.88 12.56 2.12
C ARG A 351 -7.47 12.41 1.58
N GLU A 352 -6.60 13.38 1.85
CA GLU A 352 -5.23 13.48 1.31
C GLU A 352 -4.21 13.42 2.46
N ASN A 353 -3.02 12.87 2.23
CA ASN A 353 -2.03 12.74 3.32
C ASN A 353 -1.61 14.10 3.93
N LYS A 354 -1.64 15.17 3.13
CA LYS A 354 -1.30 16.53 3.54
C LYS A 354 -2.23 17.09 4.63
N ASP A 355 -3.39 16.47 4.84
CA ASP A 355 -4.36 16.89 5.86
C ASP A 355 -3.98 16.38 7.26
N ALA A 356 -3.03 15.45 7.35
CA ALA A 356 -2.62 14.81 8.61
C ALA A 356 -1.75 15.70 9.51
N PRO A 357 -0.71 16.42 9.02
CA PRO A 357 0.21 17.14 9.88
C PRO A 357 -0.45 18.21 10.77
N PRO A 358 -1.37 19.08 10.28
CA PRO A 358 -2.04 20.06 11.12
C PRO A 358 -2.81 19.39 12.27
N LEU A 359 -3.60 18.37 11.96
CA LEU A 359 -4.36 17.63 12.97
C LEU A 359 -3.45 16.92 13.99
N ALA A 360 -2.36 16.28 13.53
CA ALA A 360 -1.40 15.60 14.39
C ALA A 360 -0.71 16.58 15.36
N ASP A 361 -0.41 17.81 14.93
CA ASP A 361 0.14 18.85 15.80
C ASP A 361 -0.85 19.26 16.90
N PHE A 362 -2.13 19.45 16.55
CA PHE A 362 -3.17 19.75 17.54
C PHE A 362 -3.33 18.63 18.59
N LEU A 363 -3.30 17.35 18.16
CA LEU A 363 -3.33 16.21 19.07
C LEU A 363 -2.08 16.16 19.97
N SER A 364 -0.91 16.42 19.41
CA SER A 364 0.37 16.49 20.13
C SER A 364 0.34 17.54 21.23
N ARG A 365 -0.06 18.77 20.90
CA ARG A 365 -0.14 19.90 21.86
C ARG A 365 -1.09 19.64 23.03
N ARG A 366 -2.07 18.74 22.84
CA ARG A 366 -3.04 18.35 23.88
C ARG A 366 -2.67 17.05 24.59
N ASN A 367 -1.47 16.52 24.36
CA ASN A 367 -0.95 15.27 24.91
C ASN A 367 -1.83 14.05 24.57
N ILE A 368 -2.41 14.01 23.37
CA ILE A 368 -3.22 12.88 22.90
C ILE A 368 -2.29 11.91 22.14
N PRO A 369 -2.15 10.65 22.59
CA PRO A 369 -1.31 9.68 21.91
C PRO A 369 -1.93 9.31 20.56
N HIS A 370 -1.18 9.47 19.47
CA HIS A 370 -1.66 9.24 18.12
C HIS A 370 -0.57 8.71 17.18
N ALA A 371 -0.99 8.11 16.07
CA ALA A 371 -0.11 7.67 14.99
C ALA A 371 -0.72 8.04 13.63
N VAL A 372 0.11 8.60 12.75
CA VAL A 372 -0.27 8.94 11.38
C VAL A 372 0.11 7.80 10.45
N GLU A 373 -0.90 7.14 9.89
CA GLU A 373 -0.77 6.17 8.82
C GLU A 373 -0.55 6.89 7.48
N SER A 374 0.67 7.36 7.22
CA SER A 374 0.97 8.06 5.96
C SER A 374 1.43 7.11 4.85
N ASN A 375 1.00 7.38 3.61
CA ASN A 375 1.62 6.84 2.39
C ASN A 375 2.47 7.94 1.72
N GLU A 376 2.92 8.91 2.51
CA GLU A 376 3.74 10.01 2.00
C GLU A 376 5.03 9.44 1.41
N ASN A 377 5.43 10.04 0.30
CA ASN A 377 6.77 9.86 -0.19
C ASN A 377 7.71 10.52 0.82
N ILE A 378 8.51 9.72 1.52
CA ILE A 378 9.43 10.30 2.49
C ILE A 378 10.47 11.21 1.82
N LEU A 379 10.71 11.08 0.50
CA LEU A 379 11.62 11.97 -0.23
C LEU A 379 11.09 13.39 -0.39
N ASP A 380 9.79 13.61 -0.17
CA ASP A 380 9.20 14.95 -0.18
C ASP A 380 9.36 15.67 1.16
N ASP A 381 9.67 14.91 2.22
CA ASP A 381 9.90 15.45 3.56
C ASP A 381 11.12 16.37 3.62
N ILE A 382 10.98 17.48 4.33
CA ILE A 382 12.02 18.51 4.43
C ILE A 382 13.28 17.97 5.09
N GLU A 383 13.16 17.19 6.16
CA GLU A 383 14.32 16.65 6.88
C GLU A 383 15.02 15.57 6.05
N ILE A 384 14.24 14.73 5.36
CA ILE A 384 14.78 13.74 4.41
C ILE A 384 15.46 14.42 3.21
N LYS A 385 14.94 15.55 2.72
CA LYS A 385 15.61 16.34 1.68
C LYS A 385 16.94 16.87 2.17
N LYS A 386 16.99 17.43 3.38
CA LYS A 386 18.21 17.99 3.97
C LYS A 386 19.32 16.92 4.13
N ILE A 387 19.01 15.75 4.68
CA ILE A 387 20.03 14.68 4.81
C ILE A 387 20.49 14.17 3.43
N ASN A 388 19.60 14.12 2.43
CA ASN A 388 19.99 13.77 1.06
C ASN A 388 20.90 14.81 0.41
N VAL A 389 20.70 16.11 0.68
CA VAL A 389 21.61 17.17 0.23
C VAL A 389 23.00 16.98 0.84
N LEU A 390 23.09 16.64 2.13
CA LEU A 390 24.36 16.34 2.77
C LEU A 390 25.06 15.13 2.12
N LEU A 391 24.33 14.04 1.90
CA LEU A 391 24.86 12.83 1.25
C LEU A 391 25.32 13.10 -0.18
N GLU A 392 24.59 13.94 -0.93
CA GLU A 392 24.95 14.36 -2.28
C GLU A 392 26.24 15.20 -2.31
N ALA A 393 26.43 16.08 -1.32
CA ALA A 393 27.66 16.85 -1.16
C ALA A 393 28.86 15.98 -0.77
N ILE A 394 28.66 14.95 0.05
CA ILE A 394 29.71 13.96 0.35
C ILE A 394 30.03 13.16 -0.92
N ALA A 395 29.01 12.65 -1.63
CA ALA A 395 29.19 11.85 -2.84
C ALA A 395 29.95 12.61 -3.94
N ASN A 396 29.67 13.91 -4.08
CA ASN A 396 30.27 14.80 -5.06
C ASN A 396 31.25 15.80 -4.42
N PHE A 397 31.98 15.37 -3.38
CA PHE A 397 32.94 16.23 -2.71
C PHE A 397 33.95 16.82 -3.69
N GLY A 398 34.19 18.14 -3.60
CA GLY A 398 34.95 18.93 -4.57
C GLY A 398 34.10 19.69 -5.60
N ASN A 399 32.77 19.49 -5.59
CA ASN A 399 31.83 20.32 -6.35
C ASN A 399 31.31 21.48 -5.49
N ASP A 400 31.61 22.71 -5.91
CA ASP A 400 31.26 23.93 -5.17
C ASP A 400 29.74 24.10 -4.97
N GLU A 401 28.92 23.74 -5.97
CA GLU A 401 27.46 23.89 -5.89
C GLU A 401 26.86 23.00 -4.79
N ASN A 402 27.24 21.72 -4.74
CA ASN A 402 26.76 20.79 -3.74
C ASN A 402 27.28 21.13 -2.35
N LEU A 403 28.53 21.60 -2.26
CA LEU A 403 29.12 22.05 -1.02
C LEU A 403 28.38 23.28 -0.46
N ILE A 404 28.09 24.27 -1.29
CA ILE A 404 27.30 25.45 -0.89
C ILE A 404 25.92 25.02 -0.39
N LYS A 405 25.21 24.12 -1.10
CA LYS A 405 23.90 23.62 -0.65
C LYS A 405 23.99 22.93 0.72
N ALA A 406 25.02 22.13 0.95
CA ALA A 406 25.22 21.47 2.24
C ALA A 406 25.52 22.46 3.37
N LEU A 407 26.29 23.52 3.11
CA LEU A 407 26.63 24.51 4.13
C LEU A 407 25.43 25.35 4.60
N HIS A 408 24.35 25.42 3.82
CA HIS A 408 23.09 26.05 4.23
C HIS A 408 22.22 25.17 5.15
N LEU A 409 22.67 23.94 5.45
CA LEU A 409 21.93 23.05 6.34
C LEU A 409 22.06 23.54 7.78
N ASP A 410 20.91 23.88 8.36
CA ASP A 410 20.76 24.42 9.71
C ASP A 410 21.44 23.59 10.80
N PHE A 411 21.40 22.27 10.68
CA PHE A 411 22.00 21.37 11.66
C PHE A 411 23.53 21.29 11.62
N LEU A 412 24.19 21.79 10.56
CA LEU A 412 25.66 21.87 10.51
C LEU A 412 26.22 23.05 11.32
N GLY A 413 25.36 23.96 11.78
CA GLY A 413 25.75 25.07 12.65
C GLY A 413 26.56 26.17 11.96
N VAL A 414 26.48 26.29 10.63
CA VAL A 414 27.15 27.36 9.88
C VAL A 414 26.22 28.56 9.75
N ASP A 415 26.71 29.76 10.09
CA ASP A 415 25.96 31.00 9.91
C ASP A 415 25.82 31.32 8.40
N PRO A 416 24.58 31.39 7.85
CA PRO A 416 24.33 31.76 6.46
C PRO A 416 24.92 33.12 6.08
N MET A 417 25.03 34.06 7.03
CA MET A 417 25.55 35.41 6.80
C MET A 417 27.04 35.42 6.43
N THR A 418 27.78 34.37 6.79
CA THR A 418 29.19 34.18 6.44
C THR A 418 29.41 34.08 4.93
N PHE A 419 28.42 33.54 4.19
CA PHE A 419 28.47 33.36 2.73
C PHE A 419 28.07 34.61 1.96
N TYR A 420 27.15 35.42 2.48
CA TYR A 420 26.74 36.68 1.82
C TYR A 420 27.80 37.78 1.91
N LYS A 421 28.69 37.71 2.93
CA LYS A 421 29.74 38.71 3.18
C LYS A 421 31.07 38.40 2.52
N THR A 422 31.23 37.22 1.90
CA THR A 422 32.53 36.76 1.37
C THR A 422 32.38 36.11 -0.01
N THR A 423 33.44 36.10 -0.81
CA THR A 423 33.48 35.31 -2.05
C THR A 423 33.45 33.82 -1.70
N ALA A 424 32.90 32.96 -2.59
CA ALA A 424 32.78 31.51 -2.36
C ALA A 424 34.11 30.87 -1.87
N ARG A 425 35.26 31.33 -2.37
CA ARG A 425 36.60 30.92 -1.93
C ARG A 425 36.92 31.26 -0.47
N ASN A 426 36.51 32.44 0.01
CA ASN A 426 36.79 32.87 1.37
C ASN A 426 35.83 32.22 2.39
N ALA A 427 34.57 31.96 2.00
CA ALA A 427 33.62 31.20 2.82
C ALA A 427 34.03 29.74 3.05
N LEU A 428 34.75 29.15 2.08
CA LEU A 428 35.36 27.83 2.21
C LEU A 428 36.53 27.84 3.22
N SER A 429 37.33 28.90 3.23
CA SER A 429 38.46 29.02 4.17
C SER A 429 38.06 29.26 5.63
N SER A 430 36.87 29.80 5.90
CA SER A 430 36.36 30.04 7.26
C SER A 430 35.66 28.85 7.90
N ASN A 431 35.36 27.78 7.14
CA ASN A 431 34.63 26.60 7.60
C ASN A 431 35.45 25.29 7.48
N LEU A 432 36.75 25.37 7.77
CA LEU A 432 37.70 24.26 7.58
C LEU A 432 37.28 22.97 8.29
N ASP A 433 36.66 23.05 9.46
CA ASP A 433 36.29 21.87 10.23
C ASP A 433 35.17 21.06 9.57
N ILE A 434 34.19 21.72 8.95
CA ILE A 434 33.10 21.04 8.23
C ILE A 434 33.61 20.47 6.92
N ILE A 435 34.48 21.18 6.21
CA ILE A 435 35.12 20.66 4.99
C ILE A 435 35.97 19.43 5.33
N LYS A 436 36.73 19.46 6.43
CA LYS A 436 37.49 18.29 6.93
C LYS A 436 36.55 17.12 7.26
N LYS A 437 35.40 17.37 7.91
CA LYS A 437 34.39 16.35 8.17
C LYS A 437 33.83 15.74 6.88
N LEU A 438 33.43 16.58 5.92
CA LEU A 438 32.93 16.12 4.61
C LEU A 438 33.98 15.29 3.85
N ALA A 439 35.25 15.71 3.86
CA ALA A 439 36.35 14.94 3.28
C ALA A 439 36.57 13.60 4.01
N GLY A 440 36.46 13.59 5.34
CA GLY A 440 36.49 12.39 6.17
C GLY A 440 35.37 11.42 5.83
N TRP A 441 34.12 11.90 5.74
CA TRP A 441 32.98 11.10 5.34
C TRP A 441 33.10 10.63 3.89
N LYS A 442 33.65 11.42 2.98
CA LYS A 442 33.95 10.97 1.61
C LYS A 442 34.89 9.78 1.62
N LYS A 443 35.98 9.83 2.38
CA LYS A 443 36.87 8.68 2.56
C LYS A 443 36.15 7.49 3.20
N LEU A 444 35.35 7.72 4.23
CA LEU A 444 34.58 6.67 4.93
C LEU A 444 33.59 5.97 3.99
N SER A 445 32.97 6.71 3.07
CA SER A 445 31.99 6.18 2.11
C SER A 445 32.54 5.08 1.19
N TYR A 446 33.87 5.03 0.98
CA TYR A 446 34.54 3.98 0.21
C TYR A 446 35.04 2.81 1.06
N ASN A 447 35.14 2.98 2.38
CA ASN A 447 35.82 2.04 3.28
C ASN A 447 34.88 1.43 4.33
N SER A 448 33.57 1.65 4.20
CA SER A 448 32.58 1.13 5.13
C SER A 448 31.32 0.70 4.38
N VAL A 449 30.63 -0.29 4.93
CA VAL A 449 29.34 -0.74 4.41
C VAL A 449 28.35 0.42 4.55
N PHE A 450 27.56 0.65 3.50
CA PHE A 450 26.73 1.85 3.38
C PHE A 450 25.78 2.13 4.57
N PRO A 451 25.15 1.13 5.23
CA PRO A 451 24.33 1.40 6.41
C PRO A 451 25.12 2.00 7.59
N ASN A 452 26.32 1.49 7.85
CA ASN A 452 27.19 2.01 8.93
C ASN A 452 27.69 3.41 8.61
N PHE A 453 28.04 3.66 7.34
CA PHE A 453 28.37 5.01 6.86
C PHE A 453 27.21 5.98 7.12
N PHE A 454 25.99 5.60 6.72
CA PHE A 454 24.81 6.44 6.89
C PHE A 454 24.53 6.77 8.36
N GLU A 455 24.58 5.77 9.25
CA GLU A 455 24.42 5.99 10.70
C GLU A 455 25.48 6.97 11.24
N THR A 456 26.73 6.82 10.82
CA THR A 456 27.83 7.70 11.24
C THR A 456 27.56 9.14 10.83
N VAL A 457 27.18 9.38 9.57
CA VAL A 457 26.86 10.74 9.06
C VAL A 457 25.67 11.34 9.80
N VAL A 458 24.61 10.58 10.05
CA VAL A 458 23.42 11.04 10.79
C VAL A 458 23.75 11.49 12.21
N ASN A 459 24.62 10.75 12.89
CA ASN A 459 25.02 11.03 14.27
C ASN A 459 26.01 12.20 14.36
N GLU A 460 27.07 12.20 13.54
CA GLU A 460 28.17 13.17 13.63
C GLU A 460 27.86 14.54 13.00
N SER A 461 26.87 14.60 12.09
CA SER A 461 26.46 15.85 11.44
C SER A 461 25.62 16.76 12.33
N GLY A 462 25.10 16.25 13.45
CA GLY A 462 24.12 16.98 14.27
C GLY A 462 22.68 16.88 13.76
N PHE A 463 22.43 16.18 12.65
CA PHE A 463 21.10 15.97 12.08
C PHE A 463 20.12 15.33 13.08
N LEU A 464 20.55 14.25 13.76
CA LEU A 464 19.70 13.59 14.75
C LEU A 464 19.35 14.52 15.92
N LYS A 465 20.34 15.27 16.43
CA LYS A 465 20.13 16.25 17.51
C LYS A 465 19.16 17.36 17.09
N ASN A 466 19.25 17.83 15.86
CA ASN A 466 18.34 18.84 15.31
C ASN A 466 16.91 18.29 15.22
N ILE A 467 16.69 17.08 14.69
CA ILE A 467 15.36 16.46 14.65
C ILE A 467 14.73 16.39 16.04
N LEU A 468 15.50 15.92 17.04
CA LEU A 468 15.02 15.75 18.42
C LEU A 468 14.61 17.06 19.10
N ALA A 469 15.17 18.20 18.67
CA ALA A 469 14.84 19.52 19.21
C ALA A 469 13.57 20.14 18.61
N GLN A 470 13.05 19.60 17.50
CA GLN A 470 11.88 20.16 16.82
C GLN A 470 10.54 19.62 17.37
N PRO A 471 9.44 20.38 17.21
CA PRO A 471 8.09 19.83 17.44
C PRO A 471 7.84 18.60 16.56
N SER A 472 7.02 17.69 17.07
CA SER A 472 6.62 16.45 16.36
C SER A 472 7.82 15.58 15.94
N TYR A 473 8.92 15.58 16.71
CA TYR A 473 10.15 14.85 16.39
C TYR A 473 9.93 13.36 16.16
N TYR A 474 8.97 12.73 16.85
CA TYR A 474 8.64 11.32 16.66
C TYR A 474 8.27 11.00 15.20
N TYR A 475 7.50 11.87 14.54
CA TYR A 475 7.12 11.71 13.13
C TYR A 475 8.34 11.80 12.20
N LYS A 476 9.26 12.70 12.50
CA LYS A 476 10.51 12.90 11.74
C LYS A 476 11.47 11.73 11.93
N LEU A 477 11.59 11.21 13.15
CA LEU A 477 12.37 10.00 13.45
C LEU A 477 11.83 8.78 12.72
N ASP A 478 10.51 8.62 12.65
CA ASP A 478 9.93 7.49 11.92
C ASP A 478 10.28 7.58 10.43
N LYS A 479 10.24 8.76 9.80
CA LYS A 479 10.71 8.93 8.41
C LYS A 479 12.19 8.60 8.23
N LEU A 480 13.04 8.96 9.18
CA LEU A 480 14.45 8.59 9.17
C LEU A 480 14.64 7.06 9.25
N LYS A 481 13.86 6.37 10.09
CA LYS A 481 13.85 4.90 10.15
C LYS A 481 13.39 4.28 8.83
N ILE A 482 12.40 4.88 8.15
CA ILE A 482 11.96 4.45 6.81
C ILE A 482 13.13 4.50 5.83
N LEU A 483 13.82 5.65 5.77
CA LEU A 483 14.95 5.85 4.87
C LEU A 483 16.05 4.82 5.14
N PHE A 484 16.37 4.61 6.41
CA PHE A 484 17.40 3.67 6.80
C PHE A 484 17.02 2.21 6.50
N GLY A 485 15.75 1.86 6.69
CA GLY A 485 15.21 0.56 6.27
C GLY A 485 15.35 0.32 4.76
N GLU A 486 15.11 1.35 3.94
CA GLU A 486 15.33 1.24 2.49
C GLU A 486 16.81 1.02 2.16
N ILE A 487 17.72 1.76 2.80
CA ILE A 487 19.16 1.58 2.62
C ILE A 487 19.57 0.12 2.91
N LYS A 488 19.06 -0.45 4.01
CA LYS A 488 19.30 -1.86 4.35
C LYS A 488 18.75 -2.81 3.28
N ASN A 489 17.56 -2.55 2.75
CA ASN A 489 16.96 -3.37 1.69
C ASN A 489 17.79 -3.34 0.40
N LEU A 490 18.26 -2.16 -0.01
CA LEU A 490 19.09 -1.98 -1.21
C LEU A 490 20.41 -2.74 -1.08
N VAL A 491 21.08 -2.64 0.07
CA VAL A 491 22.34 -3.35 0.35
C VAL A 491 22.13 -4.86 0.49
N THR A 492 20.96 -5.31 0.96
CA THR A 492 20.62 -6.74 0.98
C THR A 492 20.44 -7.31 -0.44
N ALA A 493 19.93 -6.49 -1.37
CA ALA A 493 19.75 -6.89 -2.76
C ALA A 493 21.06 -6.83 -3.57
N ASP A 494 21.97 -5.92 -3.21
CA ASP A 494 23.28 -5.74 -3.83
C ASP A 494 24.32 -5.40 -2.74
N PRO A 495 25.16 -6.37 -2.32
CA PRO A 495 26.14 -6.15 -1.25
C PRO A 495 27.17 -5.04 -1.52
N ASP A 496 27.43 -4.73 -2.80
CA ASP A 496 28.37 -3.69 -3.21
C ASP A 496 27.71 -2.30 -3.29
N TYR A 497 26.42 -2.20 -2.95
CA TYR A 497 25.63 -0.98 -3.06
C TYR A 497 26.16 0.13 -2.13
N GLY A 498 26.70 1.19 -2.74
CA GLY A 498 27.34 2.30 -2.03
C GLY A 498 26.60 3.63 -2.10
N LEU A 499 27.23 4.68 -1.55
CA LEU A 499 26.72 6.06 -1.55
C LEU A 499 26.43 6.56 -2.98
N SER A 500 27.32 6.28 -3.94
CA SER A 500 27.14 6.75 -5.32
C SER A 500 25.92 6.13 -6.00
N ASP A 501 25.61 4.87 -5.70
CA ASP A 501 24.45 4.17 -6.26
C ASP A 501 23.16 4.64 -5.60
N TYR A 502 23.21 4.90 -4.30
CA TYR A 502 22.13 5.55 -3.56
C TYR A 502 21.78 6.93 -4.14
N ILE A 503 22.75 7.80 -4.40
CA ILE A 503 22.48 9.13 -4.99
C ILE A 503 21.83 9.00 -6.38
N LYS A 504 22.33 8.10 -7.23
CA LYS A 504 21.68 7.81 -8.53
C LYS A 504 20.25 7.34 -8.35
N HIS A 505 20.01 6.44 -7.39
CA HIS A 505 18.69 5.91 -7.09
C HIS A 505 17.73 7.00 -6.63
N ILE A 506 18.11 7.81 -5.63
CA ILE A 506 17.28 8.93 -5.14
C ILE A 506 16.99 9.96 -6.23
N SER A 507 17.98 10.31 -7.06
CA SER A 507 17.79 11.23 -8.18
C SER A 507 16.78 10.71 -9.19
N LEU A 508 16.83 9.41 -9.52
CA LEU A 508 15.85 8.77 -10.40
C LEU A 508 14.44 8.76 -9.79
N LEU A 509 14.33 8.51 -8.47
CA LEU A 509 13.04 8.57 -7.80
C LEU A 509 12.45 9.99 -7.83
N LYS A 510 13.27 11.02 -7.55
CA LYS A 510 12.85 12.43 -7.57
C LYS A 510 12.45 12.91 -8.97
N GLU A 511 13.27 12.65 -9.99
CA GLU A 511 13.01 13.06 -11.39
C GLU A 511 11.64 12.57 -11.88
N HIS A 512 11.17 11.42 -11.37
CA HIS A 512 9.94 10.79 -11.81
C HIS A 512 8.82 10.78 -10.76
N ASN A 513 8.95 11.55 -9.68
CA ASN A 513 7.97 11.62 -8.59
C ASN A 513 7.56 10.25 -8.04
N LEU A 514 8.52 9.32 -7.94
CA LEU A 514 8.28 8.00 -7.40
C LEU A 514 8.39 8.01 -5.88
N PRO A 515 7.40 7.45 -5.17
CA PRO A 515 7.36 7.55 -3.74
C PRO A 515 8.26 6.48 -3.08
N LEU A 516 9.12 6.91 -2.17
CA LEU A 516 9.73 6.02 -1.18
C LEU A 516 8.79 5.90 0.02
N ARG A 517 8.27 4.69 0.26
CA ARG A 517 7.29 4.40 1.33
C ARG A 517 7.77 3.20 2.12
N SER A 518 7.61 3.22 3.43
CA SER A 518 7.81 2.02 4.25
C SER A 518 6.52 1.58 4.94
N LYS A 519 6.49 0.28 5.22
CA LYS A 519 5.48 -0.44 5.98
C LYS A 519 5.79 -0.39 7.49
N ILE A 520 6.11 0.77 8.06
CA ILE A 520 6.26 0.84 9.52
C ILE A 520 4.90 0.44 10.12
N THR A 521 4.93 -0.58 10.97
CA THR A 521 3.76 -0.97 11.74
C THR A 521 3.55 0.12 12.77
N SER A 522 2.61 1.02 12.51
CA SER A 522 2.27 2.07 13.47
C SER A 522 1.91 1.46 14.83
N PRO A 523 2.26 2.12 15.93
CA PRO A 523 2.00 1.60 17.27
C PRO A 523 0.50 1.31 17.47
N THR A 524 0.23 0.19 18.16
CA THR A 524 -1.12 -0.20 18.58
C THR A 524 -1.49 0.52 19.88
N GLY A 525 -2.78 0.85 20.06
CA GLY A 525 -3.28 1.45 21.30
C GLY A 525 -3.25 2.99 21.35
N VAL A 526 -3.00 3.65 20.22
CA VAL A 526 -3.03 5.11 20.07
C VAL A 526 -4.07 5.53 19.04
N VAL A 527 -4.51 6.78 19.04
CA VAL A 527 -5.47 7.32 18.06
C VAL A 527 -4.90 7.19 16.64
N ARG A 528 -5.73 6.75 15.69
CA ARG A 528 -5.26 6.36 14.35
C ARG A 528 -5.66 7.41 13.31
N LEU A 529 -4.69 8.12 12.75
CA LEU A 529 -4.90 9.12 11.70
C LEU A 529 -4.61 8.49 10.35
N MET A 530 -5.57 8.44 9.42
CA MET A 530 -5.35 7.77 8.12
C MET A 530 -6.23 8.29 6.99
N THR A 531 -5.81 8.02 5.75
CA THR A 531 -6.71 8.22 4.60
C THR A 531 -7.84 7.19 4.57
N ALA A 532 -8.99 7.55 4.00
CA ALA A 532 -10.09 6.59 3.80
C ALA A 532 -9.68 5.31 3.03
N HIS A 533 -8.73 5.40 2.10
CA HIS A 533 -8.20 4.23 1.39
C HIS A 533 -7.46 3.26 2.32
N LYS A 534 -6.71 3.79 3.31
CA LYS A 534 -5.99 2.99 4.31
C LYS A 534 -6.90 2.39 5.37
N ALA A 535 -8.07 2.99 5.61
CA ALA A 535 -9.06 2.44 6.54
C ALA A 535 -9.71 1.13 6.06
N LYS A 536 -9.48 0.71 4.81
CA LYS A 536 -10.09 -0.51 4.25
C LYS A 536 -9.72 -1.74 5.07
N GLY A 537 -10.75 -2.41 5.59
CA GLY A 537 -10.61 -3.64 6.39
C GLY A 537 -10.36 -3.38 7.88
N LEU A 538 -10.22 -2.13 8.30
CA LEU A 538 -10.14 -1.73 9.71
C LEU A 538 -11.54 -1.40 10.25
N GLU A 539 -11.65 -1.39 11.58
CA GLU A 539 -12.84 -1.05 12.34
C GLU A 539 -12.41 -0.36 13.65
N PHE A 540 -13.23 0.58 14.10
CA PHE A 540 -13.01 1.43 15.27
C PHE A 540 -14.38 1.75 15.89
N ASP A 541 -14.44 1.88 17.21
CA ASP A 541 -15.67 2.28 17.90
C ASP A 541 -16.07 3.72 17.54
N TYR A 542 -15.09 4.62 17.42
CA TYR A 542 -15.31 6.03 17.08
C TYR A 542 -14.52 6.42 15.84
N VAL A 543 -15.21 6.99 14.86
CA VAL A 543 -14.63 7.44 13.59
C VAL A 543 -15.01 8.89 13.33
N PHE A 544 -14.00 9.75 13.20
CA PHE A 544 -14.15 11.10 12.69
C PHE A 544 -13.84 11.13 11.20
N ILE A 545 -14.63 11.85 10.41
CA ILE A 545 -14.33 12.14 9.00
C ILE A 545 -14.17 13.65 8.91
N THR A 546 -12.94 14.12 8.63
CA THR A 546 -12.60 15.54 8.62
C THR A 546 -12.51 16.11 7.21
N GLY A 547 -12.60 17.44 7.10
CA GLY A 547 -12.52 18.14 5.83
C GLY A 547 -13.65 17.78 4.87
N ALA A 548 -14.83 17.40 5.38
CA ALA A 548 -15.96 16.87 4.63
C ALA A 548 -16.74 17.93 3.80
N TYR A 549 -16.03 18.66 2.93
CA TYR A 549 -16.59 19.74 2.09
C TYR A 549 -16.39 19.49 0.59
N ASN A 550 -17.12 20.27 -0.21
CA ASN A 550 -17.10 20.15 -1.67
C ASN A 550 -15.72 20.50 -2.27
N GLY A 551 -15.27 19.75 -3.28
CA GLY A 551 -13.95 19.93 -3.89
C GLY A 551 -12.78 19.26 -3.16
N HIS A 552 -12.96 18.82 -1.91
CA HIS A 552 -11.99 18.02 -1.17
C HIS A 552 -12.30 16.51 -1.26
N TRP A 553 -13.43 16.06 -0.69
CA TRP A 553 -13.88 14.67 -0.81
C TRP A 553 -14.62 14.37 -2.13
N GLY A 554 -15.17 15.40 -2.77
CA GLY A 554 -15.86 15.32 -4.06
C GLY A 554 -14.93 15.00 -5.24
N ASN A 555 -15.52 14.65 -6.37
CA ASN A 555 -14.76 14.33 -7.58
C ASN A 555 -14.26 15.62 -8.25
N LYS A 556 -12.94 15.85 -8.31
CA LYS A 556 -12.35 17.06 -8.94
C LYS A 556 -12.67 17.19 -10.44
N ARG A 557 -13.11 16.11 -11.11
CA ARG A 557 -13.42 16.08 -12.55
C ARG A 557 -14.89 16.31 -12.90
N ASN A 558 -15.82 16.03 -11.99
CA ASN A 558 -17.25 16.22 -12.21
C ASN A 558 -17.76 17.24 -11.20
N ILE A 559 -18.40 18.31 -11.68
CA ILE A 559 -19.04 19.34 -10.85
C ILE A 559 -20.32 18.74 -10.24
N ARG A 560 -20.16 17.87 -9.24
CA ARG A 560 -21.25 17.41 -8.38
C ARG A 560 -20.89 17.77 -6.95
N HIS A 561 -21.86 18.33 -6.24
CA HIS A 561 -21.70 18.64 -4.82
C HIS A 561 -21.37 17.36 -4.04
N PHE A 562 -20.52 17.50 -3.02
CA PHE A 562 -20.29 16.45 -2.04
C PHE A 562 -21.60 16.11 -1.33
N GLU A 563 -21.99 14.85 -1.38
CA GLU A 563 -23.26 14.40 -0.80
C GLU A 563 -23.06 13.90 0.63
N LEU A 564 -23.87 14.41 1.54
CA LEU A 564 -23.95 13.96 2.92
C LEU A 564 -24.99 12.82 3.05
N PRO A 565 -24.83 11.93 4.05
CA PRO A 565 -25.85 10.93 4.34
C PRO A 565 -27.19 11.62 4.64
N LEU A 566 -28.27 11.15 4.03
CA LEU A 566 -29.58 11.82 4.06
C LEU A 566 -30.51 11.31 5.17
N VAL A 567 -30.09 10.29 5.91
CA VAL A 567 -30.91 9.60 6.90
C VAL A 567 -30.12 9.45 8.20
N ASN A 568 -30.83 9.50 9.35
CA ASN A 568 -30.26 9.32 10.69
C ASN A 568 -29.15 10.33 11.04
N ILE A 569 -29.31 11.60 10.70
CA ILE A 569 -28.34 12.67 10.99
C ILE A 569 -28.83 13.62 12.10
N THR A 570 -27.88 14.19 12.84
CA THR A 570 -28.06 15.43 13.62
C THR A 570 -27.07 16.47 13.10
N ALA A 571 -27.56 17.60 12.62
CA ALA A 571 -26.72 18.72 12.21
C ALA A 571 -26.64 19.73 13.34
N GLU A 572 -25.42 20.10 13.71
CA GLU A 572 -25.15 21.24 14.59
C GLU A 572 -24.31 22.25 13.80
N ASN A 573 -24.81 23.48 13.74
CA ASN A 573 -24.04 24.59 13.21
C ASN A 573 -23.44 25.32 14.42
N ILE A 574 -22.15 25.14 14.65
CA ILE A 574 -21.45 25.86 15.70
C ILE A 574 -20.95 27.13 15.01
N ALA A 575 -21.78 28.17 15.03
CA ALA A 575 -21.35 29.51 14.67
C ALA A 575 -20.37 29.96 15.74
N THR A 576 -19.07 29.87 15.44
CA THR A 576 -18.00 30.52 16.20
C THR A 576 -17.95 32.00 15.85
#